data_AF-A0A6P2CRA7-F1
#
_entry.id   AF-A0A6P2CRA7-F1
#
_cell.length_a   1.000
_cell.length_b   1.000
_cell.length_c   1.000
_cell.angle_alpha   90.00
_cell.angle_beta   90.00
_cell.angle_gamma   90.00
#
_symmetry.space_group_name_H-M   'P 1'
#
loop_
_entity.id
_entity.type
_entity.pdbx_description
1 polymer ?
#
loop_
_entity_poly.entity_id
_entity_poly.type
_entity_poly.pdbx_seq_one_letter_code
_entity_poly.pdbx_strand_id
1 'polypeptide(L)'
;MRTNSRAISEVRAESRFATPPRLLVVATDNRTGDAVALAEALEHQGAEIEVRFAGDTSTDDHIQPDAVIVAEPTMREAKERYYTPGSHPLFVAVTDGDVRNAQARAAGFDLVVSRAVSAKSLMDQLGDRLPRVHI
;
A
#
# COMPACT_ATOMS: atom_id res chain seq x y z
N MET A 1 12.78 16.55 27.32
CA MET A 1 12.06 15.97 26.18
C MET A 1 12.72 16.42 24.88
N ARG A 2 13.71 15.68 24.36
CA ARG A 2 14.42 16.03 23.10
C ARG A 2 15.05 14.78 22.48
N THR A 3 14.24 13.90 21.91
CA THR A 3 14.73 12.72 21.14
C THR A 3 13.60 12.19 20.27
N ASN A 4 13.22 12.91 19.21
CA ASN A 4 12.39 12.35 18.13
C ASN A 4 12.61 13.04 16.78
N SER A 5 13.16 14.26 16.75
CA SER A 5 13.34 15.01 15.50
C SER A 5 14.43 14.44 14.57
N ARG A 6 15.41 13.71 15.10
CA ARG A 6 16.55 13.19 14.32
C ARG A 6 16.19 11.92 13.53
N ALA A 7 15.50 10.98 14.17
CA ALA A 7 15.07 9.73 13.55
C ALA A 7 14.12 9.97 12.37
N ILE A 8 13.17 10.91 12.52
CA ILE A 8 12.23 11.26 11.45
C ILE A 8 12.95 11.94 10.26
N SER A 9 14.05 12.65 10.52
CA SER A 9 14.85 13.30 9.46
C SER A 9 15.75 12.33 8.70
N GLU A 10 16.31 11.30 9.37
CA GLU A 10 17.13 10.26 8.72
C GLU A 10 16.26 9.35 7.82
N VAL A 11 15.07 8.97 8.29
CA VAL A 11 14.11 8.21 7.48
C VAL A 11 13.70 8.98 6.21
N ARG A 12 13.57 10.31 6.29
CA ARG A 12 13.34 11.16 5.09
C ARG A 12 14.54 11.26 4.17
N ALA A 13 15.76 11.20 4.69
CA ALA A 13 17.00 11.29 3.90
C ALA A 13 17.32 9.99 3.15
N GLU A 14 16.87 8.83 3.66
CA GLU A 14 17.02 7.53 3.00
C GLU A 14 15.80 7.15 2.13
N SER A 15 14.69 7.89 2.24
CA SER A 15 13.49 7.66 1.44
C SER A 15 13.75 7.95 -0.03
N ARG A 16 13.34 7.01 -0.90
CA ARG A 16 13.41 7.18 -2.36
C ARG A 16 12.35 8.12 -2.90
N PHE A 17 11.40 8.55 -2.08
CA PHE A 17 10.28 9.38 -2.49
C PHE A 17 10.55 10.85 -2.16
N ALA A 18 10.31 11.73 -3.14
CA ALA A 18 10.41 13.18 -2.94
C ALA A 18 9.40 13.69 -1.89
N THR A 19 8.24 13.04 -1.82
CA THR A 19 7.20 13.20 -0.81
C THR A 19 6.78 11.83 -0.29
N PRO A 20 6.41 11.67 1.00
CA PRO A 20 5.86 10.41 1.52
C PRO A 20 4.76 9.85 0.59
N PRO A 21 4.87 8.59 0.14
CA PRO A 21 3.84 8.00 -0.70
C PRO A 21 2.60 7.68 0.14
N ARG A 22 1.43 7.94 -0.42
CA ARG A 22 0.14 7.70 0.22
C ARG A 22 -0.37 6.32 -0.15
N LEU A 23 -0.42 5.40 0.81
CA LEU A 23 -0.82 4.03 0.54
C LEU A 23 -2.12 3.70 1.27
N LEU A 24 -3.03 3.05 0.56
CA LEU A 24 -4.26 2.51 1.12
C LEU A 24 -4.11 1.00 1.30
N VAL A 25 -4.14 0.51 2.53
CA VAL A 25 -4.15 -0.93 2.85
C VAL A 25 -5.59 -1.40 3.02
N VAL A 26 -6.01 -2.35 2.18
CA VAL A 26 -7.36 -2.92 2.20
C VAL A 26 -7.30 -4.35 2.74
N ALA A 27 -8.04 -4.60 3.80
CA ALA A 27 -8.20 -5.93 4.39
C ALA A 27 -9.67 -6.35 4.54
N THR A 28 -9.89 -7.66 4.58
CA THR A 28 -11.13 -8.26 5.05
C THR A 28 -11.17 -8.37 6.57
N ASP A 29 -12.35 -8.50 7.15
CA ASP A 29 -12.56 -8.47 8.61
C ASP A 29 -11.77 -9.55 9.38
N ASN A 30 -11.46 -10.68 8.74
CA ASN A 30 -10.66 -11.77 9.31
C ASN A 30 -9.14 -11.56 9.19
N ARG A 31 -8.69 -10.43 8.63
CA ARG A 31 -7.28 -10.10 8.37
C ARG A 31 -6.88 -8.70 8.86
N THR A 32 -7.71 -8.08 9.68
CA THR A 32 -7.47 -6.75 10.26
C THR A 32 -6.11 -6.66 10.96
N GLY A 33 -5.73 -7.66 11.75
CA GLY A 33 -4.43 -7.65 12.45
C GLY A 33 -3.22 -7.62 11.51
N ASP A 34 -3.29 -8.39 10.41
CA ASP A 34 -2.21 -8.44 9.41
C ASP A 34 -2.07 -7.12 8.65
N ALA A 35 -3.21 -6.48 8.31
CA ALA A 35 -3.20 -5.19 7.63
C ALA A 35 -2.73 -4.05 8.52
N VAL A 36 -3.11 -4.03 9.80
CA VAL A 36 -2.61 -3.03 10.75
C VAL A 36 -1.10 -3.19 10.95
N ALA A 37 -0.61 -4.41 11.15
CA ALA A 37 0.82 -4.66 11.28
C ALA A 37 1.61 -4.26 10.01
N LEU A 38 1.05 -4.53 8.83
CA LEU A 38 1.64 -4.08 7.56
C LEU A 38 1.64 -2.56 7.44
N ALA A 39 0.53 -1.90 7.79
CA ALA A 39 0.40 -0.46 7.76
C ALA A 39 1.43 0.21 8.68
N GLU A 40 1.53 -0.23 9.93
CA GLU A 40 2.53 0.26 10.88
C GLU A 40 3.94 0.07 10.31
N ALA A 41 4.26 -1.10 9.76
CA ALA A 41 5.57 -1.35 9.20
C ALA A 41 5.91 -0.42 8.02
N LEU A 42 4.92 -0.05 7.19
CA LEU A 42 5.09 0.89 6.07
C LEU A 42 5.20 2.34 6.55
N GLU A 43 4.45 2.75 7.57
CA GLU A 43 4.59 4.06 8.21
C GLU A 43 5.99 4.27 8.78
N HIS A 44 6.57 3.22 9.39
CA HIS A 44 7.96 3.26 9.87
C HIS A 44 8.98 3.42 8.73
N GLN A 45 8.60 3.10 7.48
CA GLN A 45 9.42 3.38 6.29
C GLN A 45 9.13 4.76 5.68
N GLY A 46 8.26 5.57 6.30
CA GLY A 46 7.96 6.94 5.88
C GLY A 46 6.83 7.06 4.86
N ALA A 47 5.95 6.06 4.74
CA ALA A 47 4.70 6.18 3.98
C ALA A 47 3.59 6.83 4.82
N GLU A 48 2.65 7.51 4.15
CA GLU A 48 1.38 7.94 4.76
C GLU A 48 0.35 6.84 4.51
N ILE A 49 -0.19 6.21 5.56
CA ILE A 49 -1.03 5.02 5.41
C ILE A 49 -2.47 5.29 5.84
N GLU A 50 -3.40 4.80 5.02
CA GLU A 50 -4.80 4.63 5.40
C GLU A 50 -5.13 3.13 5.41
N VAL A 51 -5.85 2.64 6.41
CA VAL A 51 -6.31 1.25 6.49
C VAL A 51 -7.82 1.22 6.31
N ARG A 52 -8.31 0.41 5.37
CA ARG A 52 -9.74 0.21 5.14
C ARG A 52 -10.12 -1.26 5.17
N PHE A 53 -11.35 -1.48 5.61
CA PHE A 53 -11.96 -2.80 5.62
C PHE A 53 -12.89 -2.95 4.43
N ALA A 54 -12.88 -4.12 3.79
CA ALA A 54 -13.65 -4.41 2.57
C ALA A 54 -15.18 -4.23 2.74
N GLY A 55 -15.67 -4.14 3.99
CA GLY A 55 -17.06 -3.84 4.33
C GLY A 55 -17.37 -2.36 4.55
N ASP A 56 -16.37 -1.48 4.65
CA ASP A 56 -16.57 -0.07 4.98
C ASP A 56 -16.92 0.76 3.73
N THR A 57 -18.20 1.16 3.65
CA THR A 57 -18.78 1.96 2.57
C THR A 57 -18.58 3.47 2.74
N SER A 58 -17.83 3.93 3.74
CA SER A 58 -17.70 5.37 4.01
C SER A 58 -16.98 6.09 2.87
N THR A 59 -17.73 6.84 2.07
CA THR A 59 -17.22 7.73 1.04
C THR A 59 -16.91 9.09 1.66
N ASP A 60 -16.00 9.15 2.62
CA ASP A 60 -15.49 10.46 3.03
C ASP A 60 -14.57 11.01 1.93
N ASP A 61 -14.36 12.33 1.98
CA ASP A 61 -13.68 13.17 0.98
C ASP A 61 -12.16 12.88 0.97
N HIS A 62 -11.82 11.63 0.64
CA HIS A 62 -10.48 11.11 0.84
C HIS A 62 -9.59 11.44 -0.34
N ILE A 63 -8.40 11.91 0.01
CA ILE A 63 -7.37 12.20 -0.97
C ILE A 63 -6.92 10.89 -1.59
N GLN A 64 -6.80 10.91 -2.91
CA GLN A 64 -6.42 9.79 -3.73
C GLN A 64 -5.09 9.16 -3.28
N PRO A 65 -5.04 7.84 -3.03
CA PRO A 65 -3.79 7.17 -2.72
C PRO A 65 -2.92 7.00 -3.97
N ASP A 66 -1.60 6.96 -3.78
CA ASP A 66 -0.63 6.62 -4.82
C ASP A 66 -0.64 5.12 -5.12
N ALA A 67 -0.92 4.29 -4.10
CA ALA A 67 -1.06 2.85 -4.27
C ALA A 67 -2.14 2.25 -3.36
N VAL A 68 -2.79 1.19 -3.85
CA VAL A 68 -3.77 0.40 -3.11
C VAL A 68 -3.21 -1.01 -2.90
N ILE A 69 -3.00 -1.38 -1.64
CA ILE A 69 -2.43 -2.66 -1.21
C ILE A 69 -3.57 -3.56 -0.73
N VAL A 70 -3.85 -4.63 -1.47
CA VAL A 70 -4.95 -5.56 -1.19
C VAL A 70 -4.41 -6.86 -0.62
N ALA A 71 -4.83 -7.20 0.60
CA ALA A 71 -4.48 -8.44 1.28
C ALA A 71 -5.63 -9.47 1.23
N GLU A 72 -5.92 -10.03 0.03
CA GLU A 72 -6.86 -11.15 -0.25
C GLU A 72 -8.36 -10.97 0.15
N PRO A 73 -9.33 -11.78 -0.35
CA PRO A 73 -9.41 -12.64 -1.55
C PRO A 73 -10.27 -12.03 -2.68
N THR A 74 -10.90 -10.88 -2.52
CA THR A 74 -11.73 -10.23 -3.56
C THR A 74 -10.91 -9.18 -4.32
N MET A 75 -9.75 -9.60 -4.81
CA MET A 75 -8.78 -8.77 -5.53
C MET A 75 -9.40 -8.00 -6.72
N ARG A 76 -10.35 -8.63 -7.42
CA ARG A 76 -11.05 -7.97 -8.53
C ARG A 76 -12.06 -6.92 -8.05
N GLU A 77 -12.89 -7.25 -7.06
CA GLU A 77 -13.89 -6.32 -6.51
C GLU A 77 -13.21 -5.14 -5.81
N ALA A 78 -12.09 -5.37 -5.12
CA ALA A 78 -11.28 -4.31 -4.52
C ALA A 78 -10.76 -3.35 -5.59
N LYS A 79 -10.19 -3.87 -6.69
CA LYS A 79 -9.71 -3.02 -7.78
C LYS A 79 -10.83 -2.18 -8.38
N GLU A 80 -11.99 -2.79 -8.66
CA GLU A 80 -13.16 -2.07 -9.19
C GLU A 80 -13.69 -1.01 -8.20
N ARG A 81 -13.62 -1.29 -6.88
CA ARG A 81 -14.12 -0.41 -5.83
C ARG A 81 -13.22 0.80 -5.54
N TYR A 82 -11.91 0.62 -5.64
CA TYR A 82 -10.92 1.67 -5.38
C TYR A 82 -10.37 2.30 -6.66
N TYR A 83 -10.86 1.89 -7.82
CA TYR A 83 -10.57 2.55 -9.08
C TYR A 83 -11.48 3.78 -9.24
N THR A 84 -10.88 4.97 -9.19
CA THR A 84 -11.55 6.22 -9.51
C THR A 84 -11.17 6.66 -10.93
N PRO A 85 -12.14 6.96 -11.83
CA PRO A 85 -11.85 7.48 -13.16
C PRO A 85 -10.97 8.73 -13.13
N GLY A 86 -9.93 8.76 -13.96
CA GLY A 86 -8.92 9.85 -13.96
C GLY A 86 -7.81 9.68 -12.92
N SER A 87 -7.91 8.66 -12.07
CA SER A 87 -6.83 8.22 -11.19
C SER A 87 -6.18 6.95 -11.68
N HIS A 88 -4.87 6.86 -11.46
CA HIS A 88 -4.09 5.67 -11.77
C HIS A 88 -3.27 5.25 -10.56
N PRO A 89 -3.91 4.91 -9.42
CA PRO A 89 -3.18 4.35 -8.29
C PRO A 89 -2.58 3.02 -8.70
N LEU A 90 -1.41 2.72 -8.14
CA LEU A 90 -0.76 1.44 -8.36
C LEU A 90 -1.44 0.36 -7.50
N PHE A 91 -1.99 -0.68 -8.13
CA PHE A 91 -2.64 -1.77 -7.42
C PHE A 91 -1.62 -2.86 -7.06
N VAL A 92 -1.44 -3.08 -5.76
CA VAL A 92 -0.55 -4.10 -5.19
C VAL A 92 -1.39 -5.22 -4.58
N ALA A 93 -1.11 -6.47 -4.94
CA ALA A 93 -1.65 -7.64 -4.27
C ALA A 93 -0.60 -8.24 -3.33
N VAL A 94 -1.00 -8.49 -2.09
CA VAL A 94 -0.19 -9.25 -1.11
C VAL A 94 -0.79 -10.64 -0.97
N THR A 95 -0.02 -11.66 -1.33
CA THR A 95 -0.53 -13.02 -1.56
C THR A 95 0.30 -14.10 -0.87
N ASP A 96 -0.34 -15.24 -0.58
CA ASP A 96 0.31 -16.42 0.00
C ASP A 96 0.51 -17.50 -1.08
N GLY A 97 1.59 -17.39 -1.85
CA GLY A 97 2.06 -18.46 -2.75
C GLY A 97 1.60 -18.36 -4.21
N ASP A 98 2.13 -19.27 -5.03
CA ASP A 98 2.18 -19.10 -6.50
C ASP A 98 0.82 -19.11 -7.21
N VAL A 99 -0.13 -19.92 -6.72
CA VAL A 99 -1.47 -19.98 -7.31
C VAL A 99 -2.18 -18.64 -7.16
N ARG A 100 -2.11 -18.04 -5.96
CA ARG A 100 -2.69 -16.72 -5.67
C ARG A 100 -1.94 -15.61 -6.40
N ASN A 101 -0.62 -15.74 -6.53
CA ASN A 101 0.19 -14.82 -7.35
C ASN A 101 -0.30 -14.78 -8.80
N ALA A 102 -0.59 -15.94 -9.40
CA ALA A 102 -1.08 -16.03 -10.78
C ALA A 102 -2.48 -15.40 -10.92
N GLN A 103 -3.37 -15.64 -9.95
CA GLN A 103 -4.71 -15.05 -9.92
C GLN A 103 -4.67 -13.52 -9.81
N ALA A 104 -3.82 -12.97 -8.93
CA ALA A 104 -3.63 -11.53 -8.80
C ALA A 104 -3.13 -10.89 -10.12
N ARG A 105 -2.17 -11.52 -10.80
CA ARG A 105 -1.70 -11.06 -12.11
C ARG A 105 -2.80 -11.11 -13.17
N ALA A 106 -3.57 -12.19 -13.20
CA ALA A 106 -4.71 -12.33 -14.12
C ALA A 106 -5.82 -11.31 -13.85
N ALA A 107 -5.99 -10.87 -12.60
CA ALA A 107 -6.89 -9.78 -12.22
C ALA A 107 -6.35 -8.38 -12.58
N GLY A 108 -5.12 -8.29 -13.10
CA GLY A 108 -4.51 -7.06 -13.60
C GLY A 108 -3.90 -6.19 -12.51
N PHE A 109 -3.40 -6.77 -11.42
CA PHE A 109 -2.61 -6.01 -10.44
C PHE A 109 -1.26 -5.59 -11.04
N ASP A 110 -0.85 -4.36 -10.77
CA ASP A 110 0.40 -3.76 -11.26
C ASP A 110 1.61 -4.38 -10.56
N LEU A 111 1.44 -4.78 -9.30
CA LEU A 111 2.44 -5.44 -8.49
C LEU A 111 1.82 -6.59 -7.69
N VAL A 112 2.51 -7.73 -7.65
CA VAL A 112 2.13 -8.89 -6.85
C VAL A 112 3.32 -9.28 -5.99
N VAL A 113 3.14 -9.23 -4.67
CA VAL A 113 4.17 -9.51 -3.68
C VAL A 113 3.75 -10.63 -2.75
N SER A 114 4.72 -11.44 -2.33
CA SER A 114 4.48 -12.45 -1.30
C SER A 114 4.26 -11.79 0.05
N ARG A 115 3.37 -12.33 0.89
CA ARG A 115 3.18 -11.87 2.28
C ARG A 115 4.48 -11.88 3.09
N ALA A 116 5.41 -12.78 2.78
CA ALA A 116 6.71 -12.84 3.46
C ALA A 116 7.65 -11.67 3.10
N VAL A 117 7.25 -10.77 2.18
CA VAL A 117 8.05 -9.61 1.80
C VAL A 117 8.19 -8.66 3.00
N SER A 118 9.39 -8.10 3.16
CA SER A 118 9.60 -7.04 4.16
C SER A 118 8.97 -5.73 3.72
N ALA A 119 8.53 -4.90 4.66
CA ALA A 119 8.02 -3.55 4.37
C ALA A 119 9.02 -2.70 3.58
N LYS A 120 10.32 -2.83 3.91
CA LYS A 120 11.41 -2.17 3.16
C LYS A 120 11.43 -2.60 1.69
N SER A 121 11.44 -3.89 1.41
CA SER A 121 11.44 -4.41 0.03
C SER A 121 10.15 -4.07 -0.73
N LEU A 122 9.03 -3.91 -0.03
CA LEU A 122 7.80 -3.42 -0.63
C LEU A 122 7.93 -1.93 -1.00
N MET A 123 8.44 -1.10 -0.11
CA MET A 123 8.70 0.33 -0.36
C MET A 123 9.70 0.55 -1.48
N ASP A 124 10.76 -0.26 -1.56
CA ASP A 124 11.72 -0.21 -2.68
C ASP A 124 11.03 -0.49 -4.02
N GLN A 125 10.17 -1.51 -4.07
CA GLN A 125 9.41 -1.89 -5.26
C GLN A 125 8.33 -0.86 -5.64
N LEU A 126 7.80 -0.14 -4.67
CA LEU A 126 6.91 1.00 -4.90
C LEU A 126 7.69 2.18 -5.46
N GLY A 127 8.89 2.47 -4.95
CA GLY A 127 9.74 3.56 -5.43
C GLY A 127 10.23 3.42 -6.87
N ASP A 128 10.31 2.19 -7.37
CA ASP A 128 10.66 1.92 -8.77
C ASP A 128 9.46 2.07 -9.73
N ARG A 129 8.22 2.04 -9.22
CA ARG A 129 6.99 2.03 -10.05
C ARG A 129 6.10 3.24 -9.90
N LEU A 130 6.05 3.86 -8.73
CA LEU A 130 5.32 5.10 -8.54
C LEU A 130 6.01 6.20 -9.35
N PRO A 131 5.24 7.02 -10.09
CA PRO A 131 5.83 8.12 -10.85
C PRO A 131 6.62 8.99 -9.89
N ARG A 132 7.90 9.21 -10.20
CA ARG A 132 8.72 10.19 -9.49
C ARG A 132 8.06 11.54 -9.76
N VAL A 133 7.26 12.02 -8.82
CA VAL A 133 6.71 13.37 -8.90
C VAL A 133 7.92 14.30 -8.77
N HIS A 134 8.47 14.69 -9.91
CA HIS A 134 9.41 15.78 -10.01
C HIS A 134 8.61 17.05 -9.69
N ILE A 135 8.68 17.47 -8.42
CA ILE A 135 8.37 18.85 -8.03
C ILE A 135 9.45 19.78 -8.59
#